data_AF-A0A378FPA2-F1
#
_entry.id   AF-A0A378FPA2-F1
#
_cell.length_a   1.000
_cell.length_b   1.000
_cell.length_c   1.000
_cell.angle_alpha   90.00
_cell.angle_beta   90.00
_cell.angle_gamma   90.00
#
_symmetry.space_group_name_H-M   'P 1'
#
loop_
_entity.id
_entity.type
_entity.pdbx_description
1 polymer ?
#
loop_
_entity_poly.entity_id
_entity_poly.type
_entity_poly.pdbx_seq_one_letter_code
_entity_poly.pdbx_strand_id
1 'polypeptide(L)'
;MTPRERFATWEMVRELSRSPLVEIGAHTWASHYGLPANPQGSREPAAANRGWDKTTGRYESDAQFTRRMTDDVQKVTAKIHEVAGKTPRAWVWPYGAASGSTLAIAKQQGYQLAFTLNDGLGNVKDLDNIPRLLIAGNRRSRHLPAP
;
A
#
# COMPACT_ATOMS: atom_id res chain seq x y z
N MET A 1 -16.39 10.75 -8.20
CA MET A 1 -15.12 11.32 -7.70
C MET A 1 -15.28 11.57 -6.21
N THR A 2 -14.29 11.18 -5.38
CA THR A 2 -14.37 11.38 -3.93
C THR A 2 -14.02 12.84 -3.60
N PRO A 3 -14.79 13.56 -2.77
CA PRO A 3 -14.49 14.94 -2.40
C PRO A 3 -13.12 15.11 -1.72
N ARG A 4 -12.45 16.25 -1.93
CA ARG A 4 -11.07 16.50 -1.47
C ARG A 4 -10.97 16.49 0.06
N GLU A 5 -11.97 17.02 0.74
CA GLU A 5 -12.07 17.14 2.18
C GLU A 5 -12.12 15.79 2.92
N ARG A 6 -12.38 14.69 2.19
CA ARG A 6 -12.30 13.33 2.76
C ARG A 6 -10.87 12.81 2.94
N PHE A 7 -9.86 13.56 2.48
CA PHE A 7 -8.44 13.21 2.61
C PHE A 7 -7.70 14.24 3.45
N ALA A 8 -6.71 13.80 4.21
CA ALA A 8 -5.80 14.70 4.92
C ALA A 8 -5.06 15.65 3.96
N THR A 9 -4.64 16.80 4.46
CA THR A 9 -3.68 17.68 3.77
C THR A 9 -2.25 17.32 4.16
N TRP A 10 -1.26 17.75 3.38
CA TRP A 10 0.14 17.57 3.75
C TRP A 10 0.52 18.36 5.01
N GLU A 11 -0.16 19.47 5.30
CA GLU A 11 0.01 20.20 6.56
C GLU A 11 -0.45 19.37 7.75
N MET A 12 -1.61 18.69 7.63
CA MET A 12 -2.09 17.77 8.67
C MET A 12 -1.12 16.60 8.86
N VAL A 13 -0.57 16.02 7.78
CA VAL A 13 0.43 14.95 7.88
C VAL A 13 1.71 15.45 8.56
N ARG A 14 2.17 16.66 8.23
CA ARG A 14 3.33 17.31 8.89
C ARG A 14 3.08 17.60 10.37
N GLU A 15 1.87 17.97 10.72
CA GLU A 15 1.48 18.16 12.12
C GLU A 15 1.55 16.82 12.88
N LEU A 16 0.95 15.77 12.34
CA LEU A 16 0.97 14.43 12.93
C LEU A 16 2.40 13.89 13.05
N SER A 17 3.29 14.16 12.09
CA SER A 17 4.67 13.66 12.12
C SER A 17 5.53 14.27 13.24
N ARG A 18 5.10 15.39 13.84
CA ARG A 18 5.77 15.98 15.02
C ARG A 18 5.44 15.24 16.30
N SER A 19 4.35 14.49 16.33
CA SER A 19 3.96 13.68 17.48
C SER A 19 4.77 12.38 17.52
N PRO A 20 5.31 11.98 18.68
CA PRO A 20 5.95 10.67 18.83
C PRO A 20 4.95 9.50 18.85
N LEU A 21 3.63 9.79 18.81
CA LEU A 21 2.57 8.79 18.93
C LEU A 21 2.13 8.19 17.59
N VAL A 22 2.58 8.74 16.47
CA VAL A 22 2.10 8.36 15.12
C VAL A 22 3.27 7.99 14.22
N GLU A 23 3.20 6.80 13.63
CA GLU A 23 4.09 6.38 12.54
C GLU A 23 3.41 6.68 11.19
N ILE A 24 4.10 7.41 10.30
CA ILE A 24 3.62 7.69 8.95
C ILE A 24 4.13 6.60 7.99
N GLY A 25 3.26 5.65 7.65
CA GLY A 25 3.53 4.61 6.65
C GLY A 25 3.13 5.02 5.22
N ALA A 26 3.59 4.25 4.24
CA ALA A 26 3.21 4.43 2.84
C ALA A 26 2.08 3.49 2.42
N HIS A 27 1.19 3.99 1.58
CA HIS A 27 0.08 3.23 0.99
C HIS A 27 0.04 3.42 -0.53
N THR A 28 1.23 3.32 -1.17
CA THR A 28 1.51 3.70 -2.57
C THR A 28 1.41 5.20 -2.84
N TRP A 29 1.98 5.65 -3.95
CA TRP A 29 1.76 7.01 -4.46
C TRP A 29 0.42 7.11 -5.19
N ALA A 30 0.17 6.19 -6.14
CA ALA A 30 -1.03 6.21 -6.97
C ALA A 30 -1.45 4.81 -7.45
N SER A 31 -1.12 3.75 -6.71
CA SER A 31 -1.39 2.36 -7.09
C SER A 31 -2.52 1.70 -6.28
N HIS A 32 -3.36 2.50 -5.61
CA HIS A 32 -4.57 2.06 -4.91
C HIS A 32 -5.80 2.00 -5.82
N TYR A 33 -5.75 1.16 -6.85
CA TYR A 33 -6.87 0.90 -7.75
C TYR A 33 -6.79 -0.52 -8.32
N GLY A 34 -7.90 -1.02 -8.85
CA GLY A 34 -7.90 -2.26 -9.64
C GLY A 34 -7.57 -1.95 -11.09
N LEU A 35 -6.58 -2.62 -11.69
CA LEU A 35 -6.27 -2.53 -13.12
C LEU A 35 -6.82 -3.75 -13.88
N PRO A 36 -7.11 -3.67 -15.20
CA PRO A 36 -7.43 -4.86 -15.99
C PRO A 36 -6.25 -5.83 -15.97
N ALA A 37 -6.45 -7.05 -15.49
CA ALA A 37 -5.39 -8.02 -15.26
C ALA A 37 -5.45 -9.22 -16.20
N ASN A 38 -6.39 -9.24 -17.15
CA ASN A 38 -6.50 -10.28 -18.18
C ASN A 38 -7.38 -9.78 -19.37
N PRO A 39 -7.40 -10.51 -20.50
CA PRO A 39 -8.22 -10.17 -21.67
C PRO A 39 -9.73 -10.12 -21.39
N GLN A 40 -10.21 -10.93 -20.45
CA GLN A 40 -11.63 -11.03 -20.08
C GLN A 40 -12.11 -9.79 -19.30
N GLY A 41 -11.19 -9.00 -18.74
CA GLY A 41 -11.48 -7.74 -18.06
C GLY A 41 -11.58 -7.84 -16.55
N SER A 42 -11.12 -8.93 -15.92
CA SER A 42 -10.98 -9.00 -14.46
C SER A 42 -10.10 -7.85 -13.96
N ARG A 43 -10.44 -7.30 -12.80
CA ARG A 43 -9.69 -6.20 -12.19
C ARG A 43 -8.99 -6.65 -10.93
N GLU A 44 -7.68 -6.46 -10.89
CA GLU A 44 -6.84 -6.87 -9.75
C GLU A 44 -6.04 -5.68 -9.19
N PRO A 45 -5.63 -5.73 -7.91
CA PRO A 45 -4.83 -4.66 -7.29
C PRO A 45 -3.58 -4.30 -8.07
N ALA A 46 -3.48 -3.02 -8.47
CA ALA A 46 -2.40 -2.54 -9.33
C ALA A 46 -1.01 -2.66 -8.72
N ALA A 47 -0.90 -2.53 -7.39
CA ALA A 47 0.36 -2.68 -6.68
C ALA A 47 0.91 -4.11 -6.65
N ALA A 48 0.06 -5.11 -6.95
CA ALA A 48 0.40 -6.52 -6.85
C ALA A 48 0.38 -7.27 -8.19
N ASN A 49 -0.23 -6.70 -9.23
CA ASN A 49 -0.51 -7.40 -10.48
C ASN A 49 0.02 -6.65 -11.70
N ARG A 50 0.36 -7.42 -12.74
CA ARG A 50 0.73 -6.92 -14.06
C ARG A 50 -0.54 -6.52 -14.82
N GLY A 51 -0.47 -5.37 -15.50
CA GLY A 51 -1.57 -4.88 -16.32
C GLY A 51 -1.78 -5.70 -17.60
N TRP A 52 -3.02 -5.76 -18.08
CA TRP A 52 -3.35 -6.17 -19.45
C TRP A 52 -3.75 -4.92 -20.25
N ASP A 53 -3.04 -4.68 -21.34
CA ASP A 53 -3.38 -3.61 -22.29
C ASP A 53 -4.24 -4.17 -23.43
N LYS A 54 -5.50 -3.72 -23.46
CA LYS A 54 -6.47 -4.09 -24.50
C LYS A 54 -6.12 -3.54 -25.88
N THR A 55 -5.36 -2.45 -25.95
CA THR A 55 -4.99 -1.79 -27.19
C THR A 55 -3.93 -2.60 -27.93
N THR A 56 -2.91 -3.04 -27.20
CA THR A 56 -1.81 -3.85 -27.77
C THR A 56 -2.06 -5.35 -27.70
N GLY A 57 -3.04 -5.79 -26.91
CA GLY A 57 -3.33 -7.20 -26.68
C GLY A 57 -2.21 -7.91 -25.95
N ARG A 58 -1.55 -7.21 -24.99
CA ARG A 58 -0.37 -7.72 -24.29
C ARG A 58 -0.45 -7.46 -22.80
N TYR A 59 0.17 -8.36 -22.04
CA TYR A 59 0.48 -8.11 -20.64
C TYR A 59 1.64 -7.12 -20.52
N GLU A 60 1.59 -6.33 -19.45
CA GLU A 60 2.72 -5.62 -18.91
C GLU A 60 3.84 -6.61 -18.63
N SER A 61 5.02 -6.34 -19.18
CA SER A 61 6.21 -7.16 -18.94
C SER A 61 6.72 -6.96 -17.52
N ASP A 62 7.55 -7.89 -17.04
CA ASP A 62 8.18 -7.77 -15.73
C ASP A 62 8.98 -6.47 -15.59
N ALA A 63 9.71 -6.07 -16.63
CA ALA A 63 10.47 -4.82 -16.63
C ALA A 63 9.57 -3.58 -16.52
N GLN A 64 8.41 -3.60 -17.19
CA GLN A 64 7.42 -2.52 -17.11
C GLN A 64 6.79 -2.45 -15.72
N PHE A 65 6.39 -3.59 -15.16
CA PHE A 65 5.84 -3.69 -13.80
C PHE A 65 6.86 -3.19 -12.76
N THR A 66 8.10 -3.67 -12.83
CA THR A 66 9.17 -3.25 -11.93
C THR A 66 9.40 -1.75 -12.03
N ARG A 67 9.47 -1.18 -13.24
CA ARG A 67 9.63 0.26 -13.41
C ARG A 67 8.46 1.04 -12.81
N ARG A 68 7.23 0.66 -13.12
CA ARG A 68 6.02 1.32 -12.60
C ARG A 68 6.00 1.32 -11.06
N MET A 69 6.32 0.18 -10.45
CA MET A 69 6.31 0.06 -8.99
C MET A 69 7.51 0.77 -8.35
N THR A 70 8.69 0.76 -8.98
CA THR A 70 9.83 1.57 -8.52
C THR A 70 9.49 3.06 -8.52
N ASP A 71 8.91 3.57 -9.60
CA ASP A 71 8.53 4.98 -9.71
C ASP A 71 7.48 5.37 -8.65
N ASP A 72 6.48 4.50 -8.42
CA ASP A 72 5.45 4.71 -7.39
C ASP A 72 6.05 4.73 -5.97
N VAL A 73 6.86 3.72 -5.63
CA VAL A 73 7.48 3.59 -4.31
C VAL A 73 8.45 4.75 -4.06
N GLN A 74 9.29 5.12 -5.02
CA GLN A 74 10.22 6.24 -4.88
C GLN A 74 9.48 7.55 -4.65
N LYS A 75 8.39 7.79 -5.39
CA LYS A 75 7.63 9.03 -5.29
C LYS A 75 6.92 9.19 -3.96
N VAL A 76 6.27 8.15 -3.44
CA VAL A 76 5.64 8.21 -2.11
C VAL A 76 6.67 8.35 -1.01
N THR A 77 7.81 7.66 -1.13
CA THR A 77 8.91 7.71 -0.15
C THR A 77 9.51 9.12 -0.08
N ALA A 78 9.84 9.70 -1.24
CA ALA A 78 10.35 11.06 -1.32
C ALA A 78 9.35 12.07 -0.74
N LYS A 79 8.06 11.92 -1.05
CA LYS A 79 7.05 12.84 -0.54
C LYS A 79 6.87 12.76 0.97
N ILE A 80 6.82 11.57 1.54
CA ILE A 80 6.72 11.39 2.99
C ILE A 80 7.96 11.98 3.67
N HIS A 81 9.16 11.71 3.15
CA HIS A 81 10.39 12.30 3.68
C HIS A 81 10.36 13.83 3.64
N GLU A 82 9.96 14.44 2.53
CA GLU A 82 9.82 15.90 2.38
C GLU A 82 8.84 16.50 3.41
N VAL A 83 7.73 15.83 3.69
CA VAL A 83 6.68 16.37 4.56
C VAL A 83 6.95 16.10 6.03
N ALA A 84 7.38 14.88 6.37
CA ALA A 84 7.52 14.39 7.74
C ALA A 84 8.96 14.47 8.28
N GLY A 85 9.95 14.73 7.43
CA GLY A 85 11.37 14.78 7.81
C GLY A 85 11.99 13.41 8.12
N LYS A 86 11.26 12.32 7.86
CA LYS A 86 11.69 10.93 8.09
C LYS A 86 11.26 10.06 6.92
N THR A 87 12.13 9.14 6.51
CA THR A 87 11.80 8.13 5.51
C THR A 87 10.83 7.11 6.11
N PRO A 88 9.71 6.77 5.44
CA PRO A 88 8.79 5.75 5.93
C PRO A 88 9.47 4.37 5.98
N ARG A 89 9.19 3.61 7.04
CA ARG A 89 9.64 2.21 7.18
C ARG A 89 8.49 1.20 7.14
N ALA A 90 7.24 1.67 7.17
CA ALA A 90 6.04 0.85 7.14
C ALA A 90 5.35 0.94 5.78
N TRP A 91 5.15 -0.22 5.15
CA TRP A 91 4.40 -0.39 3.91
C TRP A 91 3.06 -1.03 4.20
N VAL A 92 1.97 -0.43 3.75
CA VAL A 92 0.62 -1.00 3.88
C VAL A 92 0.11 -1.34 2.50
N TRP A 93 -0.26 -2.60 2.27
CA TRP A 93 -0.74 -3.03 0.95
C TRP A 93 -2.15 -2.53 0.65
N PRO A 94 -2.39 -1.84 -0.49
CA PRO A 94 -3.74 -1.61 -0.99
C PRO A 94 -4.52 -2.93 -1.04
N TYR A 95 -5.72 -2.92 -0.46
CA TYR A 95 -6.58 -4.11 -0.38
C TYR A 95 -5.97 -5.32 0.36
N GLY A 96 -4.83 -5.15 1.04
CA GLY A 96 -4.10 -6.25 1.67
C GLY A 96 -3.36 -7.19 0.71
N ALA A 97 -3.36 -6.90 -0.60
CA ALA A 97 -2.79 -7.76 -1.62
C ALA A 97 -1.26 -7.56 -1.75
N ALA A 98 -0.50 -8.58 -1.34
CA ALA A 98 0.96 -8.54 -1.38
C ALA A 98 1.53 -8.97 -2.73
N SER A 99 2.72 -8.46 -3.06
CA SER A 99 3.53 -8.92 -4.19
C SER A 99 5.00 -8.95 -3.79
N GLY A 100 5.66 -10.10 -4.04
CA GLY A 100 7.08 -10.27 -3.75
C GLY A 100 7.98 -9.29 -4.51
N SER A 101 7.65 -9.00 -5.78
CA SER A 101 8.40 -8.04 -6.60
C SER A 101 8.28 -6.61 -6.05
N THR A 102 7.06 -6.18 -5.69
CA THR A 102 6.85 -4.86 -5.09
C THR A 102 7.48 -4.77 -3.69
N LEU A 103 7.43 -5.84 -2.90
CA LEU A 103 8.07 -5.88 -1.58
C LEU A 103 9.59 -5.73 -1.70
N ALA A 104 10.22 -6.40 -2.67
CA ALA A 104 11.66 -6.26 -2.93
C ALA A 104 12.03 -4.81 -3.26
N ILE A 105 11.23 -4.14 -4.10
CA ILE A 105 11.40 -2.71 -4.43
C ILE A 105 11.25 -1.84 -3.19
N ALA A 106 10.22 -2.08 -2.36
CA ALA A 106 10.03 -1.35 -1.11
C ALA A 106 11.23 -1.55 -0.17
N LYS A 107 11.73 -2.77 -0.01
CA LYS A 107 12.92 -3.03 0.82
C LYS A 107 14.16 -2.27 0.34
N GLN A 108 14.37 -2.13 -0.97
CA GLN A 108 15.45 -1.31 -1.52
C GLN A 108 15.34 0.18 -1.16
N GLN A 109 14.14 0.66 -0.81
CA GLN A 109 13.88 2.02 -0.35
C GLN A 109 13.87 2.14 1.20
N GLY A 110 14.26 1.08 1.92
CA GLY A 110 14.41 1.10 3.38
C GLY A 110 13.17 0.69 4.18
N TYR A 111 12.13 0.16 3.52
CA TYR A 111 10.96 -0.37 4.23
C TYR A 111 11.30 -1.67 4.96
N GLN A 112 10.76 -1.81 6.17
CA GLN A 112 11.08 -2.90 7.11
C GLN A 112 9.83 -3.65 7.60
N LEU A 113 8.65 -3.02 7.49
CA LEU A 113 7.38 -3.58 7.92
C LEU A 113 6.43 -3.59 6.73
N ALA A 114 5.76 -4.70 6.49
CA ALA A 114 4.74 -4.81 5.45
C ALA A 114 3.44 -5.39 6.01
N PHE A 115 2.37 -4.60 5.95
CA PHE A 115 1.08 -4.93 6.53
C PHE A 115 0.08 -5.38 5.47
N THR A 116 -0.42 -6.61 5.61
CA THR A 116 -1.45 -7.19 4.74
C THR A 116 -2.84 -7.08 5.40
N LEU A 117 -3.81 -7.81 4.85
CA LEU A 117 -5.10 -8.11 5.48
C LEU A 117 -5.29 -9.62 5.62
N ASN A 118 -4.18 -10.38 5.68
CA ASN A 118 -4.25 -11.80 5.97
C ASN A 118 -4.78 -12.01 7.39
N ASP A 119 -5.48 -13.12 7.59
CA ASP A 119 -5.91 -13.55 8.92
C ASP A 119 -4.70 -14.01 9.76
N GLY A 120 -4.88 -14.00 11.09
CA GLY A 120 -3.89 -14.48 12.04
C GLY A 120 -3.29 -13.40 12.93
N LEU A 121 -2.39 -13.84 13.81
CA LEU A 121 -1.70 -12.97 14.78
C LEU A 121 -0.35 -12.52 14.23
N GLY A 122 -0.05 -11.23 14.39
CA GLY A 122 1.25 -10.68 14.02
C GLY A 122 2.37 -11.21 14.93
N ASN A 123 3.56 -11.40 14.35
CA ASN A 123 4.74 -11.87 15.07
C ASN A 123 5.94 -10.97 14.75
N VAL A 124 6.67 -10.51 15.77
CA VAL A 124 7.85 -9.66 15.58
C VAL A 124 9.00 -10.34 14.83
N LYS A 125 8.94 -11.67 14.68
CA LYS A 125 9.89 -12.47 13.88
C LYS A 125 9.53 -12.50 12.38
N ASP A 126 8.32 -12.08 12.01
CA ASP A 126 7.85 -12.02 10.63
C ASP A 126 7.21 -10.65 10.34
N LEU A 127 8.06 -9.74 9.84
CA LEU A 127 7.68 -8.35 9.57
C LEU A 127 7.38 -8.09 8.09
N ASP A 128 7.58 -9.09 7.22
CA ASP A 128 7.35 -8.98 5.78
C ASP A 128 5.89 -9.26 5.39
N ASN A 129 5.11 -9.84 6.29
CA ASN A 129 3.72 -10.19 6.07
C ASN A 129 2.89 -10.06 7.37
N ILE A 130 2.83 -8.85 7.92
CA ILE A 130 2.11 -8.59 9.18
C ILE A 130 0.60 -8.66 8.92
N PRO A 131 -0.13 -9.66 9.47
CA PRO A 131 -1.57 -9.78 9.33
C PRO A 131 -2.29 -8.66 10.10
N ARG A 132 -3.51 -8.32 9.67
CA ARG A 132 -4.34 -7.32 10.34
C ARG A 132 -5.81 -7.70 10.28
N LEU A 133 -6.48 -7.56 11.42
CA LEU A 133 -7.93 -7.66 11.49
C LEU A 133 -8.58 -6.44 10.81
N LEU A 134 -9.36 -6.68 9.75
CA LEU A 134 -10.13 -5.63 9.08
C LEU A 134 -11.42 -5.35 9.85
N ILE A 135 -11.55 -4.12 10.35
CA ILE A 135 -12.83 -3.64 10.90
C ILE A 135 -13.66 -3.02 9.77
N ALA A 136 -14.67 -3.77 9.31
CA ALA A 136 -15.58 -3.32 8.25
C ALA A 136 -16.92 -2.80 8.80
N GLY A 137 -17.36 -1.64 8.28
CA GLY A 137 -18.64 -1.01 8.62
C GLY A 137 -18.64 -0.23 9.95
N ASN A 138 -19.80 0.31 10.34
CA ASN A 138 -19.98 0.97 11.64
C ASN A 138 -20.29 -0.08 12.73
N ARG A 139 -19.27 -0.83 13.16
CA ARG A 139 -19.46 -1.89 14.17
C ARG A 139 -19.51 -1.29 15.57
N ARG A 140 -20.65 -1.45 16.26
CA ARG A 140 -20.76 -1.23 17.71
C ARG A 140 -20.13 -2.40 18.47
N SER A 141 -19.62 -2.14 19.67
CA SER A 141 -18.75 -3.01 20.50
C SER A 141 -19.11 -4.49 20.66
N ARG A 142 -20.35 -4.90 20.36
CA ARG A 142 -20.87 -6.26 20.54
C ARG A 142 -20.53 -7.24 19.39
N HIS A 143 -19.78 -6.82 18.36
CA HIS A 143 -19.54 -7.60 17.13
C HIS A 143 -18.06 -7.66 16.68
N LEU A 144 -17.11 -7.48 17.60
CA LEU A 144 -15.71 -7.80 17.33
C LEU A 144 -15.54 -9.33 17.39
N PRO A 145 -14.89 -9.97 16.41
CA PRO A 145 -14.57 -11.38 16.50
C PRO A 145 -13.68 -11.63 17.73
N ALA A 146 -13.97 -12.71 18.46
CA ALA A 146 -13.14 -13.15 19.57
C ALA A 146 -11.73 -13.50 19.06
N PRO A 147 -10.68 -13.27 19.87
CA PRO A 147 -9.29 -13.50 19.49
C PRO A 147 -8.98 -14.95 19.10
#